data_AF-A0A0K2UCT9-F1
#
_entry.id   AF-A0A0K2UCT9-F1
#
_cell.length_a   1.000
_cell.length_b   1.000
_cell.length_c   1.000
_cell.angle_alpha   90.00
_cell.angle_beta   90.00
_cell.angle_gamma   90.00
#
_symmetry.space_group_name_H-M   'P 1'
#
loop_
_entity.id
_entity.type
_entity.pdbx_description
1 polymer ?
#
loop_
_entity_poly.entity_id
_entity_poly.type
_entity_poly.pdbx_seq_one_letter_code
_entity_poly.pdbx_strand_id
1 'polypeptide(L)'
;MPTRINRKPLIGICLFFVLIYFIFIKWKNPGNLCPFQVSRKTSVISEEGSLYEYDRKSPIIFIGGVPRSGTTLMRAMLDAHPSVRCGEETRVVPRILQMRSHWMKSQKESTRLEEAGLTGEVLDQAISSFILEIVA
;
A
#
# COMPACT_ATOMS: atom_id res chain seq x y z
N MET A 1 -37.41 -28.82 -52.62
CA MET A 1 -35.95 -28.59 -52.64
C MET A 1 -35.56 -27.78 -51.43
N PRO A 2 -34.80 -28.31 -50.44
CA PRO A 2 -34.39 -27.49 -49.31
C PRO A 2 -33.11 -26.73 -49.67
N THR A 3 -33.19 -25.39 -49.66
CA THR A 3 -32.05 -24.49 -49.84
C THR A 3 -31.14 -24.57 -48.61
N ARG A 4 -29.90 -25.03 -48.82
CA ARG A 4 -28.85 -25.17 -47.80
C ARG A 4 -28.39 -23.78 -47.35
N ILE A 5 -29.06 -23.22 -46.35
CA ILE A 5 -28.67 -21.95 -45.72
C ILE A 5 -27.26 -22.08 -45.15
N ASN A 6 -26.32 -21.37 -45.77
CA ASN A 6 -24.90 -21.45 -45.47
C ASN A 6 -24.61 -20.58 -44.23
N ARG A 7 -24.63 -21.18 -43.03
CA ARG A 7 -24.49 -20.48 -41.73
C ARG A 7 -23.07 -20.00 -41.40
N LYS A 8 -22.10 -20.25 -42.28
CA LYS A 8 -20.68 -19.90 -42.11
C LYS A 8 -20.38 -18.40 -41.89
N PRO A 9 -21.02 -17.43 -42.59
CA PRO A 9 -20.71 -16.00 -42.38
C PRO A 9 -21.30 -15.46 -41.07
N LEU A 10 -22.40 -16.05 -40.57
CA LEU A 10 -23.02 -15.64 -39.31
C LEU A 10 -22.12 -15.94 -38.10
N ILE A 11 -21.42 -17.07 -38.14
CA ILE A 11 -20.46 -17.49 -37.10
C ILE A 11 -19.26 -16.52 -37.07
N GLY A 12 -18.77 -16.09 -38.24
CA GLY A 12 -17.69 -15.11 -38.32
C GLY A 12 -18.03 -13.75 -37.72
N ILE A 13 -19.27 -13.27 -37.94
CA ILE A 13 -19.74 -12.01 -37.36
C ILE A 13 -19.84 -12.11 -35.83
N CYS A 14 -20.37 -13.21 -35.29
CA CYS A 14 -20.42 -13.42 -33.84
C CYS A 14 -19.02 -13.43 -33.22
N LEU A 15 -18.05 -14.12 -33.83
CA LEU A 15 -16.68 -14.15 -33.33
C LEU A 15 -16.03 -12.76 -33.34
N PHE A 16 -16.32 -11.93 -34.35
CA PHE A 16 -15.83 -10.56 -34.43
C PHE A 16 -16.38 -9.67 -33.31
N PHE A 17 -17.68 -9.75 -33.01
CA PHE A 17 -18.27 -9.02 -31.88
C PHE A 17 -17.74 -9.49 -30.53
N VAL A 18 -17.49 -10.79 -30.36
CA VAL A 18 -16.85 -11.34 -29.15
C VAL A 18 -15.42 -10.78 -29.02
N LEU A 19 -14.65 -10.74 -30.11
CA LEU A 19 -13.30 -10.17 -30.13
C LEU A 19 -13.30 -8.68 -29.76
N ILE A 20 -14.20 -7.89 -30.35
CA ILE A 20 -14.38 -6.47 -30.00
C ILE A 20 -14.77 -6.32 -28.53
N TYR A 21 -15.66 -7.15 -28.01
CA TYR A 21 -16.07 -7.11 -26.60
C TYR A 21 -14.88 -7.41 -25.67
N PHE A 22 -14.05 -8.41 -25.98
CA PHE A 22 -12.83 -8.70 -25.22
C PHE A 22 -11.81 -7.54 -25.29
N ILE A 23 -11.64 -6.92 -26.45
CA ILE A 23 -10.78 -5.73 -26.61
C ILE A 23 -11.32 -4.57 -25.77
N PHE A 24 -12.63 -4.36 -25.75
CA PHE A 24 -13.28 -3.30 -24.97
C PHE A 24 -13.16 -3.54 -23.46
N ILE A 25 -13.28 -4.79 -22.99
CA ILE A 25 -13.00 -5.17 -21.59
C ILE A 25 -11.54 -4.88 -21.23
N LYS A 26 -10.59 -5.23 -22.11
CA LYS A 26 -9.16 -4.94 -21.92
C LYS A 26 -8.87 -3.44 -21.93
N TRP A 27 -9.59 -2.66 -22.72
CA TRP A 27 -9.41 -1.21 -22.79
C TRP A 27 -10.00 -0.47 -21.59
N LYS A 28 -11.11 -0.97 -21.02
CA LYS A 28 -11.69 -0.45 -19.76
C LYS A 28 -10.89 -0.86 -18.52
N ASN A 29 -10.08 -1.92 -18.64
CA ASN A 29 -9.09 -2.31 -17.63
C ASN A 29 -7.67 -1.99 -18.15
N PRO A 30 -7.27 -0.73 -18.35
CA PRO A 30 -5.86 -0.42 -18.43
C PRO A 30 -5.30 -0.85 -17.09
N GLY A 31 -4.63 -2.00 -17.07
CA GLY A 31 -4.12 -2.60 -15.85
C GLY A 31 -3.42 -1.53 -15.04
N ASN A 32 -3.79 -1.45 -13.76
CA ASN A 32 -3.22 -0.55 -12.76
C ASN A 32 -1.71 -0.38 -13.01
N LEU A 33 -1.33 0.65 -13.76
CA LEU A 33 0.05 1.12 -13.74
C LEU A 33 0.14 1.85 -12.40
N CYS A 34 0.38 1.07 -11.35
CA CYS A 34 0.89 1.63 -10.11
C CYS A 34 2.13 2.42 -10.53
N PRO A 35 2.19 3.75 -10.34
CA PRO A 35 3.44 4.43 -10.53
C PRO A 35 4.45 3.74 -9.62
N PHE A 36 5.52 3.22 -10.21
CA PHE A 36 6.66 2.70 -9.46
C PHE A 36 7.19 3.87 -8.61
N GLN A 37 6.73 3.96 -7.37
CA GLN A 37 7.08 5.05 -6.50
C GLN A 37 8.47 4.78 -5.96
N VAL A 38 9.45 5.50 -6.52
CA VAL A 38 10.84 5.50 -6.02
C VAL A 38 10.80 5.80 -4.54
N SER A 39 11.35 4.89 -3.74
CA SER A 39 11.35 5.00 -2.29
C SER A 39 12.08 6.28 -1.90
N ARG A 40 11.35 7.25 -1.34
CA ARG A 40 11.93 8.51 -0.86
C ARG A 40 12.81 8.16 0.34
N LYS A 41 14.09 8.50 0.27
CA LYS A 41 14.98 8.43 1.42
C LYS A 41 14.70 9.61 2.34
N THR A 42 14.49 9.36 3.62
CA THR A 42 14.39 10.40 4.66
C THR A 42 15.75 10.54 5.32
N SER A 43 16.24 11.77 5.50
CA SER A 43 17.58 12.03 6.04
C SER A 43 17.51 12.86 7.32
N VAL A 44 18.21 12.40 8.35
CA VAL A 44 18.24 13.06 9.68
C VAL A 44 19.68 13.41 10.02
N ILE A 45 19.88 14.60 10.56
CA ILE A 45 21.19 15.04 11.06
C ILE A 45 21.22 14.78 12.55
N SER A 46 22.15 13.95 13.02
CA SER A 46 22.39 13.74 14.44
C SER A 46 22.97 14.99 15.09
N GLU A 47 22.84 15.10 16.41
CA GLU A 47 23.47 16.17 17.22
C GLU A 47 24.99 16.25 17.00
N GLU A 48 25.61 15.13 16.62
CA GLU A 48 27.04 15.00 16.30
C GLU A 48 27.39 15.45 14.87
N GLY A 49 26.41 15.88 14.07
CA GLY A 49 26.58 16.30 12.67
C GLY A 49 26.59 15.16 11.64
N SER A 50 26.43 13.91 12.08
CA SER A 50 26.36 12.73 11.20
C SER A 50 25.02 12.66 10.47
N LEU A 51 25.06 12.47 9.14
CA LEU A 51 23.87 12.30 8.30
C LEU A 51 23.45 10.82 8.28
N TYR A 52 22.21 10.54 8.73
CA TYR A 52 21.60 9.22 8.66
C TYR A 52 20.51 9.19 7.61
N GLU A 53 20.62 8.30 6.62
CA GLU A 53 19.59 8.06 5.61
C GLU A 53 18.76 6.82 5.95
N TYR A 54 17.45 6.97 5.94
CA TYR A 54 16.48 5.91 6.17
C TYR A 54 15.60 5.71 4.94
N ASP A 55 15.40 4.45 4.59
CA ASP A 55 14.44 3.97 3.59
C ASP A 55 13.48 2.92 4.20
N ARG A 56 12.44 2.52 3.47
CA ARG A 56 11.48 1.46 3.83
C ARG A 56 12.13 0.10 4.12
N LYS A 57 13.36 -0.11 3.65
CA LYS A 57 14.14 -1.34 3.87
C LYS A 57 15.06 -1.25 5.09
N SER A 58 15.09 -0.12 5.77
CA SER A 58 15.94 0.07 6.95
C SER A 58 15.49 -0.84 8.09
N PRO A 59 16.41 -1.29 8.95
CA PRO A 59 16.05 -2.07 10.12
C PRO A 59 15.33 -1.18 11.16
N ILE A 60 14.00 -1.33 11.27
CA ILE A 60 13.16 -0.62 12.24
C ILE A 60 12.71 -1.59 13.33
N ILE A 61 12.80 -1.16 14.59
CA ILE A 61 12.34 -1.92 15.76
C ILE A 61 10.95 -1.42 16.17
N PHE A 62 9.96 -2.31 16.18
CA PHE A 62 8.62 -2.00 16.70
C PHE A 62 8.44 -2.62 18.09
N ILE A 63 8.21 -1.75 19.08
CA ILE A 63 7.92 -2.15 20.47
C ILE A 63 6.41 -2.06 20.67
N GLY A 64 5.78 -3.16 21.09
CA GLY A 64 4.33 -3.26 21.26
C GLY A 64 3.93 -4.13 22.44
N GLY A 65 2.64 -4.13 22.76
CA GLY A 65 2.07 -4.89 23.88
C GLY A 65 0.79 -4.25 24.42
N VAL A 66 0.18 -4.89 25.42
CA VAL A 66 -0.95 -4.30 26.15
C VAL A 66 -0.44 -3.11 26.97
N PRO A 67 -1.23 -2.03 27.15
CA PRO A 67 -0.85 -0.94 28.05
C PRO A 67 -0.49 -1.47 29.44
N ARG A 68 0.51 -0.85 30.08
CA ARG A 68 1.04 -1.24 31.40
C ARG A 68 1.83 -2.56 31.45
N SER A 69 2.18 -3.18 30.32
CA SER A 69 3.06 -4.36 30.25
C SER A 69 4.56 -4.06 30.21
N GLY A 70 5.00 -2.85 30.59
CA GLY A 70 6.42 -2.49 30.62
C GLY A 70 7.03 -2.08 29.26
N THR A 71 6.21 -1.78 28.24
CA THR A 71 6.69 -1.32 26.93
C THR A 71 7.52 -0.03 27.01
N THR A 72 7.16 0.88 27.92
CA THR A 72 7.93 2.11 28.18
C THR A 72 9.31 1.81 28.76
N LEU A 73 9.41 0.82 29.66
CA LEU A 73 10.70 0.41 30.23
C LEU A 73 11.57 -0.22 29.13
N MET A 74 11.00 -1.10 28.31
CA MET A 74 11.71 -1.73 27.20
C MET A 74 12.26 -0.71 26.20
N ARG A 75 11.48 0.30 25.80
CA ARG A 75 11.99 1.35 24.91
C ARG A 75 13.09 2.18 25.58
N ALA A 76 12.96 2.50 26.87
CA ALA A 76 13.96 3.29 27.59
C ALA A 76 15.30 2.54 27.72
N MET A 77 15.25 1.22 27.89
CA MET A 77 16.45 0.38 27.90
C MET A 77 17.16 0.37 26.53
N LEU A 78 16.41 0.37 25.43
CA LEU A 78 16.97 0.43 24.08
C LEU A 78 17.51 1.82 23.72
N ASP A 79 16.81 2.88 24.14
CA ASP A 79 17.19 4.28 23.92
C ASP A 79 18.50 4.66 24.64
N ALA A 80 18.91 3.88 25.65
CA ALA A 80 20.20 4.04 26.32
C ALA A 80 21.39 3.55 25.47
N HIS A 81 21.14 2.82 24.37
CA HIS A 81 22.19 2.33 23.49
C HIS A 81 22.58 3.41 22.45
N PRO A 82 23.87 3.72 22.25
CA PRO A 82 24.30 4.86 21.43
C PRO A 82 23.90 4.76 19.94
N SER A 83 23.64 3.55 19.44
CA SER A 83 23.22 3.33 18.05
C SER A 83 21.71 3.17 17.86
N VAL A 84 20.90 3.34 18.92
CA VAL A 84 19.45 3.10 18.87
C VAL A 84 18.74 4.29 19.47
N ARG A 85 17.82 4.87 18.68
CA ARG A 85 16.90 5.90 19.15
C ARG A 85 15.48 5.38 19.03
N CYS A 86 14.77 5.32 20.16
CA CYS A 86 13.35 4.98 20.21
C CYS A 86 12.46 6.23 20.29
N GLY A 87 12.83 7.22 21.10
CA GLY A 87 11.99 8.41 21.34
C GLY A 87 10.69 8.10 22.08
N GLU A 88 9.82 9.12 22.22
CA GLU A 88 8.54 9.02 22.93
C GLU A 88 7.44 8.30 22.12
N GLU A 89 6.30 8.05 22.76
CA GLU A 89 5.14 7.47 22.09
C GLU A 89 4.56 8.44 21.06
N THR A 90 4.56 8.06 19.77
CA THR A 90 4.11 8.93 18.68
C THR A 90 2.61 9.23 18.70
N ARG A 91 1.78 8.34 19.24
CA ARG A 91 0.30 8.36 19.27
C ARG A 91 -0.43 8.41 17.93
N VAL A 92 0.18 8.98 16.89
CA VAL A 92 -0.39 9.09 15.54
C VAL A 92 -0.27 7.80 14.74
N VAL A 93 0.80 7.01 14.97
CA VAL A 93 1.03 5.74 14.26
C VAL A 93 -0.07 4.71 14.56
N PRO A 94 -0.47 4.45 15.82
CA PRO A 94 -1.59 3.55 16.09
C PRO A 94 -2.91 4.03 15.46
N ARG A 95 -3.15 5.35 15.41
CA ARG A 95 -4.39 5.94 14.85
C ARG A 95 -4.49 5.74 13.34
N ILE A 96 -3.41 5.98 12.59
CA ILE A 96 -3.43 5.77 11.13
C ILE A 96 -3.57 4.28 10.78
N LEU A 97 -2.93 3.39 11.55
CA LEU A 97 -3.07 1.94 11.36
C LEU A 97 -4.50 1.46 11.68
N GLN A 98 -5.14 2.03 12.70
CA GLN A 98 -6.54 1.76 13.00
C GLN A 98 -7.44 2.21 11.84
N MET A 99 -7.22 3.41 11.30
CA MET A 99 -7.96 3.92 10.15
C MET A 99 -7.82 3.01 8.92
N ARG A 100 -6.60 2.55 8.61
CA ARG A 100 -6.35 1.56 7.55
C ARG A 100 -7.08 0.25 7.78
N SER A 101 -7.11 -0.24 9.02
CA SER A 101 -7.87 -1.45 9.38
C SER A 101 -9.38 -1.27 9.14
N HIS A 102 -9.93 -0.10 9.44
CA HIS A 102 -11.34 0.20 9.19
C HIS A 102 -11.71 0.19 7.70
N TRP A 103 -10.86 0.74 6.83
CA TRP A 103 -11.07 0.70 5.38
C TRP A 103 -11.11 -0.73 4.85
N MET A 104 -10.23 -1.60 5.34
CA MET A 104 -10.16 -3.00 4.91
C MET A 104 -11.30 -3.86 5.49
N LYS A 105 -11.87 -3.48 6.65
CA LYS A 105 -12.95 -4.24 7.29
C LYS A 105 -14.29 -4.09 6.57
N SER A 106 -14.54 -2.94 5.94
CA SER A 106 -15.79 -2.66 5.24
C SER A 106 -15.64 -3.02 3.76
N GLN A 107 -16.26 -4.12 3.33
CA GLN A 107 -16.21 -4.55 1.93
C GLN A 107 -16.67 -3.44 0.96
N LYS A 108 -17.76 -2.74 1.32
CA LYS A 108 -18.30 -1.63 0.52
C LYS A 108 -17.28 -0.49 0.37
N GLU A 109 -16.54 -0.18 1.43
CA GLU A 109 -15.54 0.88 1.37
C GLU A 109 -14.29 0.44 0.62
N SER A 110 -13.81 -0.78 0.87
CA SER A 110 -12.68 -1.37 0.12
C SER A 110 -12.94 -1.35 -1.38
N THR A 111 -14.13 -1.77 -1.83
CA THR A 111 -14.48 -1.74 -3.26
C THR A 111 -14.51 -0.31 -3.81
N ARG A 112 -15.03 0.67 -3.07
CA ARG A 112 -15.05 2.07 -3.52
C ARG A 112 -13.64 2.67 -3.63
N LEU A 113 -12.76 2.33 -2.70
CA LEU A 113 -11.36 2.74 -2.73
C LEU A 113 -10.64 2.14 -3.94
N GLU A 114 -10.84 0.84 -4.20
CA GLU A 114 -10.29 0.16 -5.37
C GLU A 114 -10.83 0.74 -6.69
N GLU A 115 -12.14 1.02 -6.79
CA GLU A 115 -12.75 1.67 -7.95
C GLU A 115 -12.21 3.10 -8.17
N ALA A 116 -11.79 3.79 -7.11
CA ALA A 116 -11.13 5.08 -7.17
C ALA A 116 -9.62 5.00 -7.49
N GLY A 117 -9.07 3.79 -7.68
CA GLY A 117 -7.64 3.56 -7.90
C GLY A 117 -6.79 3.61 -6.63
N LEU A 118 -7.40 3.71 -5.44
CA LEU A 118 -6.74 3.63 -4.14
C LEU A 118 -6.58 2.17 -3.72
N THR A 119 -5.72 1.44 -4.44
CA THR A 119 -5.45 0.03 -4.15
C THR A 119 -4.72 -0.13 -2.81
N GLY A 120 -4.77 -1.34 -2.25
CA GLY A 120 -4.05 -1.67 -1.01
C GLY A 120 -2.55 -1.34 -1.09
N GLU A 121 -1.92 -1.55 -2.25
CA GLU A 121 -0.52 -1.21 -2.48
C GLU A 121 -0.26 0.30 -2.35
N VAL A 122 -1.11 1.14 -2.95
CA VAL A 122 -0.98 2.60 -2.87
C VAL A 122 -1.14 3.08 -1.43
N LEU A 123 -2.11 2.51 -0.71
CA LEU A 123 -2.34 2.83 0.70
C LEU A 123 -1.16 2.40 1.58
N ASP A 124 -0.64 1.19 1.39
CA ASP A 124 0.50 0.68 2.15
C ASP A 124 1.78 1.50 1.86
N GLN A 125 1.97 1.95 0.61
CA GLN A 125 3.05 2.88 0.24
C GLN A 125 2.89 4.26 0.91
N ALA A 126 1.68 4.83 0.90
CA ALA A 126 1.42 6.12 1.53
C ALA A 126 1.65 6.05 3.06
N ILE A 127 1.13 5.00 3.70
CA ILE A 127 1.24 4.80 5.16
C ILE A 127 2.69 4.52 5.57
N SER A 128 3.43 3.70 4.83
CA SER A 128 4.84 3.44 5.14
C SER A 128 5.68 4.70 5.04
N SER A 129 5.45 5.54 4.03
CA SER A 129 6.12 6.85 3.92
C SER A 129 5.74 7.80 5.05
N PHE A 130 4.47 7.82 5.44
CA PHE A 130 4.03 8.61 6.59
C PHE A 130 4.70 8.14 7.90
N ILE A 131 4.78 6.83 8.14
CA ILE A 131 5.43 6.29 9.33
C ILE A 131 6.91 6.62 9.34
N LEU A 132 7.62 6.45 8.21
CA LEU A 132 9.05 6.79 8.10
C LEU A 132 9.32 8.26 8.46
N GLU A 133 8.49 9.17 7.97
CA GLU A 133 8.65 10.61 8.25
C GLU A 133 8.42 10.98 9.72
N ILE A 134 7.59 10.21 10.44
CA ILE A 134 7.31 10.44 11.86
C ILE A 134 8.39 9.86 12.77
N VAL A 135 9.07 8.79 12.34
CA VAL A 135 10.06 8.08 13.17
C VAL A 135 11.51 8.53 12.90
N ALA A 136 11.78 9.05 11.71
CA ALA A 136 13.04 9.70 11.37
C ALA A 136 13.18 11.01 12.16
#